data_AF-A0AAW0TB92-F1
#
_entry.id   AF-A0AAW0TB92-F1
#
_cell.length_a   1.000
_cell.length_b   1.000
_cell.length_c   1.000
_cell.angle_alpha   90.00
_cell.angle_beta   90.00
_cell.angle_gamma   90.00
#
_symmetry.space_group_name_H-M   'P 1'
#
loop_
_entity.id
_entity.type
_entity.pdbx_description
1 polymer ?
#
loop_
_entity_poly.entity_id
_entity_poly.type
_entity_poly.pdbx_seq_one_letter_code
_entity_poly.pdbx_strand_id
1 'polypeptide(L)'
;MKGSRGSEREAKSPLPEENIMNLLPRPPVVVRKPKRYVSRHHGRVVEEARGRDSHATLGKAAPAHPPSPAHYLKKGHRDQYTHALVSSKYALTTGGCGMNWIAGNVSRVEEAARARRSAGLLRKHVAVDDLGGHRQDRLSAGLHPRYVFKKGLHTNLKEAQRRLQSLPVVCETLASRARRDQLEKRVMDLQRYIFLLQNHTLAVSE
;
A
#
# COMPACT_ATOMS: atom_id res chain seq x y z
N MET A 1 79.28 -29.18 3.86
CA MET A 1 78.95 -30.53 3.37
C MET A 1 77.67 -30.98 4.08
N LYS A 2 76.64 -31.35 3.32
CA LYS A 2 75.27 -31.60 3.81
C LYS A 2 75.20 -32.95 4.53
N GLY A 3 74.66 -32.96 5.75
CA GLY A 3 74.37 -34.18 6.50
C GLY A 3 73.05 -34.80 6.04
N SER A 4 73.10 -36.03 5.53
CA SER A 4 71.92 -36.81 5.15
C SER A 4 71.56 -37.74 6.32
N ARG A 5 70.59 -37.35 7.15
CA ARG A 5 69.96 -38.27 8.11
C ARG A 5 68.77 -38.91 7.41
N GLY A 6 68.99 -40.09 6.84
CA GLY A 6 67.91 -40.96 6.36
C GLY A 6 67.07 -41.40 7.55
N SER A 7 65.82 -40.95 7.60
CA SER A 7 64.81 -41.49 8.50
C SER A 7 64.19 -42.69 7.81
N GLU A 8 64.61 -43.89 8.21
CA GLU A 8 63.92 -45.12 7.86
C GLU A 8 62.50 -45.05 8.45
N ARG A 9 61.53 -44.75 7.58
CA ARG A 9 60.12 -44.83 7.94
C ARG A 9 59.77 -46.30 7.96
N GLU A 10 59.65 -46.83 9.16
CA GLU A 10 59.05 -48.12 9.46
C GLU A 10 57.69 -48.21 8.74
N ALA A 11 57.65 -49.00 7.67
CA ALA A 11 56.46 -49.17 6.84
C ALA A 11 55.42 -49.94 7.65
N LYS A 12 54.48 -49.21 8.25
CA LYS A 12 53.29 -49.78 8.90
C LYS A 12 52.61 -50.68 7.88
N SER A 13 52.60 -51.99 8.13
CA SER A 13 52.00 -52.98 7.23
C SER A 13 50.56 -52.58 6.90
N PRO A 14 50.11 -52.69 5.64
CA PRO A 14 48.72 -52.46 5.29
C PRO A 14 47.88 -53.42 6.12
N LEU A 15 46.91 -52.89 6.87
CA LEU A 15 45.90 -53.72 7.52
C LEU A 15 45.28 -54.65 6.46
N PRO A 16 44.91 -55.89 6.82
CA PRO A 16 44.32 -56.82 5.87
C PRO A 16 43.16 -56.13 5.14
N GLU A 17 43.20 -56.20 3.81
CA GLU A 17 42.23 -55.54 2.92
C GLU A 17 40.80 -56.04 3.17
N GLU A 18 40.69 -57.26 3.70
CA GLU A 18 39.46 -57.90 4.11
C GLU A 18 39.19 -57.65 5.61
N ASN A 19 38.20 -56.82 5.89
CA ASN A 19 37.71 -56.59 7.25
C ASN A 19 36.36 -57.29 7.45
N ILE A 20 36.29 -58.25 8.38
CA ILE A 20 35.07 -59.00 8.70
C ILE A 20 33.87 -58.10 9.05
N MET A 21 34.13 -56.91 9.58
CA MET A 21 33.10 -55.93 9.95
C MET A 21 32.42 -55.28 8.73
N ASN A 22 33.04 -55.37 7.56
CA ASN A 22 32.51 -54.82 6.30
C ASN A 22 31.72 -55.87 5.49
N LEU A 23 31.70 -57.14 5.92
CA LEU A 23 30.99 -58.23 5.23
C LEU A 23 29.47 -58.07 5.27
N LEU A 24 28.95 -57.32 6.24
CA LEU A 24 27.55 -56.95 6.32
C LEU A 24 27.38 -55.52 5.81
N PRO A 25 26.82 -55.31 4.60
CA PRO A 25 26.63 -53.97 4.07
C PRO A 25 25.68 -53.21 4.99
N ARG A 26 26.12 -52.02 5.44
CA ARG A 26 25.25 -51.13 6.22
C ARG A 26 24.10 -50.70 5.32
N PRO A 27 22.85 -50.74 5.80
CA PRO A 27 21.73 -50.25 5.01
C PRO A 27 22.01 -48.77 4.66
N PRO A 28 21.77 -48.36 3.40
CA PRO A 28 22.03 -46.99 2.99
C PRO A 28 21.21 -46.03 3.85
N VAL A 29 21.88 -45.05 4.47
CA VAL A 29 21.20 -44.04 5.28
C VAL A 29 20.43 -43.11 4.34
N VAL A 30 19.10 -43.19 4.38
CA VAL A 30 18.23 -42.31 3.58
C VAL A 30 18.27 -40.91 4.18
N VAL A 31 19.12 -40.04 3.63
CA VAL A 31 19.19 -38.63 4.03
C VAL A 31 17.96 -37.90 3.47
N ARG A 32 17.02 -37.54 4.34
CA ARG A 32 15.90 -36.67 3.98
C ARG A 32 16.40 -35.25 3.80
N LYS A 33 16.22 -34.70 2.59
CA LYS A 33 16.54 -33.29 2.33
C LYS A 33 15.69 -32.40 3.25
N PRO A 34 16.27 -31.38 3.90
CA PRO A 34 15.51 -30.44 4.71
C PRO A 34 14.52 -29.66 3.82
N LYS A 35 13.44 -29.16 4.43
CA LYS A 35 12.52 -28.26 3.75
C LYS A 35 13.28 -27.02 3.27
N ARG A 36 12.93 -26.54 2.07
CA ARG A 36 13.46 -25.30 1.53
C ARG A 36 13.08 -24.14 2.47
N TYR A 37 14.03 -23.26 2.76
CA TYR A 37 13.75 -22.03 3.49
C TYR A 37 12.74 -21.17 2.71
N VAL A 38 11.74 -20.67 3.43
CA VAL A 38 10.79 -19.67 2.92
C VAL A 38 10.92 -18.43 3.79
N SER A 39 11.05 -17.27 3.16
CA SER A 39 11.17 -15.99 3.87
C SER A 39 9.93 -15.72 4.71
N ARG A 40 10.13 -15.22 5.94
CA ARG A 40 9.05 -14.76 6.84
C ARG A 40 8.18 -13.66 6.22
N HIS A 41 8.68 -12.95 5.21
CA HIS A 41 7.98 -11.85 4.54
C HIS A 41 7.23 -12.28 3.28
N HIS A 42 7.23 -13.58 2.93
CA HIS A 42 6.62 -14.07 1.71
C HIS A 42 5.13 -13.68 1.59
N GLY A 43 4.35 -13.81 2.66
CA GLY A 43 2.94 -13.42 2.66
C GLY A 43 2.73 -11.93 2.35
N ARG A 44 3.53 -11.05 2.96
CA ARG A 44 3.44 -9.60 2.71
C ARG A 44 3.73 -9.24 1.25
N VAL A 45 4.74 -9.85 0.65
CA VAL A 45 5.11 -9.61 -0.75
C VAL A 45 3.99 -10.07 -1.69
N VAL A 46 3.35 -11.20 -1.39
CA VAL A 46 2.21 -11.70 -2.17
C VAL A 46 1.01 -10.77 -2.08
N GLU A 47 0.63 -10.32 -0.87
CA GLU A 47 -0.47 -9.36 -0.71
C GLU A 47 -0.18 -8.03 -1.40
N GLU A 48 1.05 -7.51 -1.29
CA GLU A 48 1.43 -6.26 -1.94
C GLU A 48 1.39 -6.39 -3.47
N ALA A 49 1.68 -7.57 -4.02
CA ALA A 49 1.63 -7.84 -5.45
C ALA A 49 0.18 -8.05 -5.95
N ARG A 50 -0.75 -8.44 -5.07
CA ARG A 50 -2.17 -8.61 -5.43
C ARG A 50 -2.79 -7.27 -5.77
N GLY A 51 -3.66 -7.28 -6.79
CA GLY A 51 -4.40 -6.09 -7.20
C GLY A 51 -3.60 -5.07 -8.02
N ARG A 52 -2.33 -5.34 -8.34
CA ARG A 52 -1.61 -4.53 -9.34
C ARG A 52 -1.98 -5.01 -10.73
N ASP A 53 -2.38 -4.09 -11.60
CA ASP A 53 -2.63 -4.39 -13.00
C ASP A 53 -1.31 -4.77 -13.70
N SER A 54 -1.31 -5.94 -14.35
CA SER A 54 -0.14 -6.49 -15.06
C SER A 54 0.36 -5.61 -16.21
N HIS A 55 -0.43 -4.61 -16.60
CA HIS A 55 -0.23 -3.75 -17.75
C HIS A 55 -0.37 -2.26 -17.40
N ALA A 56 -0.26 -1.89 -16.12
CA ALA A 56 -0.37 -0.50 -15.67
C ALA A 56 0.70 0.43 -16.27
N THR A 57 1.94 -0.04 -16.40
CA THR A 57 3.09 0.81 -16.78
C THR A 57 3.33 0.85 -18.29
N LEU A 58 3.14 -0.26 -19.00
CA LEU A 58 3.45 -0.38 -20.44
C LEU A 58 2.22 -0.69 -21.31
N GLY A 59 1.03 -0.77 -20.72
CA GLY A 59 -0.17 -1.17 -21.44
C GLY A 59 -0.14 -2.64 -21.86
N LYS A 60 -1.21 -3.06 -22.57
CA LYS A 60 -1.25 -4.38 -23.20
C LYS A 60 -0.47 -4.33 -24.51
N ALA A 61 0.17 -5.44 -24.87
CA ALA A 61 0.73 -5.58 -26.21
C ALA A 61 -0.37 -5.32 -27.26
N ALA A 62 -0.01 -4.61 -28.33
CA ALA A 62 -0.91 -4.40 -29.44
C ALA A 62 -1.37 -5.79 -29.97
N PRO A 63 -2.67 -5.99 -30.20
CA PRO A 63 -3.15 -7.25 -30.74
C PRO A 63 -2.53 -7.45 -32.14
N ALA A 64 -2.03 -8.67 -32.39
CA ALA A 64 -1.36 -9.01 -33.65
C ALA A 64 -2.25 -8.78 -34.89
N HIS A 65 -3.56 -8.82 -34.71
CA HIS A 65 -4.56 -8.50 -35.72
C HIS A 65 -5.60 -7.54 -35.16
N PRO A 66 -6.17 -6.65 -36.00
CA PRO A 66 -7.28 -5.82 -35.58
C PRO A 66 -8.45 -6.70 -35.10
N PRO A 67 -9.21 -6.25 -34.09
CA PRO A 67 -10.35 -7.01 -33.60
C PRO A 67 -11.32 -7.30 -34.73
N SER A 68 -11.78 -8.55 -34.81
CA SER A 68 -12.81 -8.94 -35.77
C SER A 68 -14.04 -8.02 -35.64
N PRO A 69 -14.71 -7.63 -36.73
CA PRO A 69 -15.88 -6.76 -36.67
C PRO A 69 -17.02 -7.24 -35.78
N ALA A 70 -17.06 -8.54 -35.48
CA ALA A 70 -17.98 -9.13 -34.52
C ALA A 70 -17.77 -8.65 -33.07
N HIS A 71 -16.55 -8.21 -32.72
CA HIS A 71 -16.17 -7.69 -31.40
C HIS A 71 -16.32 -6.16 -31.28
N TYR A 72 -16.81 -5.49 -32.33
CA TYR A 72 -17.13 -4.07 -32.22
C TYR A 72 -18.30 -3.83 -31.26
N LEU A 73 -18.25 -2.66 -30.61
CA LEU A 73 -19.26 -2.25 -29.64
C LEU A 73 -20.63 -2.20 -30.32
N LYS A 74 -21.59 -2.97 -29.80
CA LYS A 74 -22.99 -2.96 -30.24
C LYS A 74 -23.77 -1.88 -29.49
N LYS A 75 -24.80 -1.33 -30.13
CA LYS A 75 -25.70 -0.32 -29.52
C LYS A 75 -26.27 -0.83 -28.19
N GLY A 76 -26.10 -0.06 -27.11
CA GLY A 76 -26.61 -0.40 -25.77
C GLY A 76 -25.75 -1.37 -24.94
N HIS A 77 -24.59 -1.81 -25.44
CA HIS A 77 -23.70 -2.73 -24.69
C HIS A 77 -23.00 -2.04 -23.50
N ARG A 78 -22.84 -0.71 -23.53
CA ARG A 78 -22.19 0.05 -22.45
C ARG A 78 -23.13 0.32 -21.26
N ASP A 79 -24.44 0.28 -21.50
CA ASP A 79 -25.47 0.70 -20.53
C ASP A 79 -25.97 -0.45 -19.64
N GLN A 80 -25.48 -1.69 -19.84
CA GLN A 80 -25.86 -2.86 -19.04
C GLN A 80 -25.23 -2.88 -17.63
N TYR A 81 -24.32 -1.95 -17.31
CA TYR A 81 -23.54 -1.95 -16.07
C TYR A 81 -24.17 -1.18 -14.90
N THR A 82 -25.34 -0.59 -15.09
CA THR A 82 -26.12 0.03 -14.01
C THR A 82 -27.27 -0.89 -13.64
N HIS A 83 -27.40 -1.22 -12.34
CA HIS A 83 -28.43 -2.08 -11.72
C HIS A 83 -28.09 -3.56 -11.51
N ALA A 84 -26.98 -3.84 -10.81
CA ALA A 84 -26.86 -5.06 -10.03
C ALA A 84 -26.09 -4.80 -8.72
N LEU A 85 -26.51 -3.79 -7.96
CA LEU A 85 -26.11 -3.66 -6.56
C LEU A 85 -27.34 -3.87 -5.68
N VAL A 86 -27.17 -4.86 -4.79
CA VAL A 86 -27.95 -5.14 -3.57
C VAL A 86 -29.20 -6.02 -3.74
N SER A 87 -29.01 -7.28 -4.15
CA SER A 87 -29.79 -8.37 -3.53
C SER A 87 -29.14 -8.67 -2.17
N SER A 88 -29.58 -7.93 -1.16
CA SER A 88 -29.21 -8.14 0.24
C SER A 88 -29.78 -9.48 0.70
N LYS A 89 -28.92 -10.50 0.80
CA LYS A 89 -29.25 -11.80 1.42
C LYS A 89 -29.44 -11.75 2.95
N TYR A 90 -29.33 -10.56 3.56
CA TYR A 90 -29.71 -10.35 4.96
C TYR A 90 -31.14 -9.80 4.97
N ALA A 91 -32.10 -10.73 4.86
CA ALA A 91 -33.47 -10.47 5.26
C ALA A 91 -33.46 -10.29 6.79
N LEU A 92 -33.58 -9.04 7.25
CA LEU A 92 -33.91 -8.75 8.63
C LEU A 92 -35.34 -9.20 8.87
N THR A 93 -35.50 -10.23 9.69
CA THR A 93 -36.79 -10.64 10.24
C THR A 93 -37.26 -9.55 11.21
N THR A 94 -38.07 -8.62 10.72
CA THR A 94 -38.93 -7.81 11.58
C THR A 94 -40.34 -8.37 11.51
N GLY A 95 -40.86 -8.69 12.69
CA GLY A 95 -42.18 -9.28 12.92
C GLY A 95 -43.31 -8.49 12.29
N GLY A 96 -44.43 -9.19 12.17
CA GLY A 96 -45.54 -8.84 11.29
C GLY A 96 -46.22 -7.50 11.56
N CYS A 97 -46.89 -7.05 10.50
CA CYS A 97 -48.17 -6.36 10.54
C CYS A 97 -48.68 -6.38 9.11
N GLY A 98 -49.66 -7.26 8.84
CA GLY A 98 -50.43 -7.17 7.60
C GLY A 98 -51.34 -5.97 7.68
N MET A 99 -51.37 -5.14 6.64
CA MET A 99 -52.53 -4.32 6.29
C MET A 99 -52.37 -3.74 4.87
N ASN A 100 -53.15 -4.34 3.98
CA ASN A 100 -54.04 -3.74 2.98
C ASN A 100 -53.51 -2.52 2.21
N TRP A 101 -53.12 -2.79 0.96
CA TRP A 101 -53.14 -1.81 -0.12
C TRP A 101 -54.57 -1.32 -0.31
N ILE A 102 -54.82 -0.02 -0.12
CA ILE A 102 -55.70 0.84 -0.93
C ILE A 102 -55.78 2.23 -0.28
N ALA A 103 -55.80 3.24 -1.15
CA ALA A 103 -56.16 4.65 -0.95
C ALA A 103 -55.06 5.61 -0.46
N GLY A 104 -54.83 6.65 -1.28
CA GLY A 104 -54.25 7.92 -0.81
C GLY A 104 -53.12 8.50 -1.68
N ASN A 105 -53.40 8.83 -2.94
CA ASN A 105 -52.42 9.46 -3.85
C ASN A 105 -52.12 10.95 -3.56
N VAL A 106 -52.43 11.49 -2.38
CA VAL A 106 -52.21 12.93 -2.08
C VAL A 106 -51.26 13.17 -0.90
N SER A 107 -51.08 12.22 0.01
CA SER A 107 -50.19 12.38 1.17
C SER A 107 -48.70 12.23 0.82
N ARG A 108 -48.39 11.48 -0.24
CA ARG A 108 -47.00 11.08 -0.58
C ARG A 108 -46.12 12.24 -1.06
N VAL A 109 -46.71 13.24 -1.71
CA VAL A 109 -45.97 14.42 -2.20
C VAL A 109 -45.62 15.36 -1.06
N GLU A 110 -46.55 15.56 -0.13
CA GLU A 110 -46.36 16.46 1.01
C GLU A 110 -45.43 15.84 2.06
N GLU A 111 -45.53 14.52 2.27
CA GLU A 111 -44.63 13.77 3.16
C GLU A 111 -43.21 13.67 2.58
N ALA A 112 -43.06 13.49 1.27
CA ALA A 112 -41.76 13.58 0.60
C ALA A 112 -41.15 14.99 0.66
N ALA A 113 -41.98 16.05 0.55
CA ALA A 113 -41.53 17.43 0.68
C ALA A 113 -41.18 17.80 2.14
N ARG A 114 -41.85 17.20 3.12
CA ARG A 114 -41.52 17.34 4.55
C ARG A 114 -40.23 16.57 4.89
N ALA A 115 -40.06 15.35 4.37
CA ALA A 115 -38.83 14.56 4.50
C ALA A 115 -37.62 15.23 3.84
N ARG A 116 -37.78 15.94 2.70
CA ARG A 116 -36.69 16.74 2.10
C ARG A 116 -36.32 17.97 2.92
N ARG A 117 -37.28 18.56 3.65
CA ARG A 117 -37.05 19.72 4.52
C ARG A 117 -36.46 19.32 5.89
N SER A 118 -36.75 18.13 6.38
CA SER A 118 -36.22 17.59 7.64
C SER A 118 -34.98 16.71 7.46
N ALA A 119 -34.67 16.25 6.24
CA ALA A 119 -33.41 15.61 5.92
C ALA A 119 -32.27 16.63 6.02
N GLY A 120 -31.68 16.72 7.22
CA GLY A 120 -30.42 17.42 7.44
C GLY A 120 -29.38 16.97 6.40
N LEU A 121 -28.48 17.89 6.03
CA LEU A 121 -27.45 17.69 5.01
C LEU A 121 -26.93 16.26 5.03
N LEU A 122 -27.11 15.54 3.92
CA LEU A 122 -26.50 14.24 3.67
C LEU A 122 -25.09 14.21 4.25
N ARG A 123 -24.85 13.30 5.20
CA ARG A 123 -23.53 13.09 5.78
C ARG A 123 -22.55 12.87 4.63
N LYS A 124 -21.59 13.78 4.51
CA LYS A 124 -20.50 13.67 3.53
C LYS A 124 -19.87 12.29 3.71
N HIS A 125 -19.74 11.54 2.62
CA HIS A 125 -19.10 10.24 2.64
C HIS A 125 -17.64 10.41 3.11
N VAL A 126 -17.39 10.05 4.37
CA VAL A 126 -16.05 9.93 4.92
C VAL A 126 -15.54 8.55 4.52
N ALA A 127 -14.60 8.50 3.58
CA ALA A 127 -13.83 7.28 3.38
C ALA A 127 -12.89 7.14 4.57
N VAL A 128 -13.02 6.03 5.30
CA VAL A 128 -12.18 5.68 6.44
C VAL A 128 -11.02 4.86 5.90
N ASP A 129 -9.78 5.32 6.13
CA ASP A 129 -8.60 4.49 5.96
C ASP A 129 -8.40 3.66 7.24
N ASP A 130 -8.41 2.34 7.12
CA ASP A 130 -8.49 1.39 8.23
C ASP A 130 -7.19 1.23 9.05
N LEU A 131 -6.19 2.10 8.88
CA LEU A 131 -4.85 1.90 9.45
C LEU A 131 -4.28 3.04 10.30
N GLY A 132 -5.08 3.99 10.80
CA GLY A 132 -4.54 4.92 11.80
C GLY A 132 -5.27 6.25 12.04
N GLY A 133 -6.60 6.27 12.05
CA GLY A 133 -7.36 7.35 12.70
C GLY A 133 -7.29 8.75 12.07
N HIS A 134 -6.57 8.95 10.96
CA HIS A 134 -6.59 10.23 10.26
C HIS A 134 -7.83 10.34 9.36
N ARG A 135 -8.81 11.12 9.82
CA ARG A 135 -9.99 11.52 9.04
C ARG A 135 -9.58 12.66 8.11
N GLN A 136 -9.47 12.39 6.81
CA GLN A 136 -9.38 13.44 5.80
C GLN A 136 -10.74 13.61 5.13
N ASP A 137 -11.31 14.82 5.25
CA ASP A 137 -12.46 15.20 4.45
C ASP A 137 -12.05 15.22 2.97
N ARG A 138 -12.76 14.45 2.13
CA ARG A 138 -12.56 14.30 0.68
C ARG A 138 -12.81 15.58 -0.15
N LEU A 139 -12.63 16.77 0.41
CA LEU A 139 -12.91 18.04 -0.26
C LEU A 139 -11.80 18.48 -1.25
N SER A 140 -10.79 17.66 -1.51
CA SER A 140 -9.58 18.09 -2.23
C SER A 140 -9.03 17.06 -3.23
N ALA A 141 -9.89 16.30 -3.90
CA ALA A 141 -9.47 15.53 -5.07
C ALA A 141 -9.18 16.49 -6.25
N GLY A 142 -7.96 17.04 -6.29
CA GLY A 142 -7.25 17.19 -7.56
C GLY A 142 -6.95 18.59 -8.10
N LEU A 143 -7.34 19.71 -7.49
CA LEU A 143 -6.94 21.03 -8.01
C LEU A 143 -7.01 22.17 -7.00
N HIS A 144 -6.23 22.11 -5.92
CA HIS A 144 -5.95 23.34 -5.18
C HIS A 144 -5.01 24.21 -6.01
N PRO A 145 -5.36 25.47 -6.33
CA PRO A 145 -4.48 26.37 -7.06
C PRO A 145 -3.12 26.44 -6.36
N ARG A 146 -2.01 26.38 -7.11
CA ARG A 146 -0.63 26.44 -6.57
C ARG A 146 -0.45 27.54 -5.50
N TYR A 147 -1.19 28.64 -5.67
CA TYR A 147 -1.27 29.76 -4.75
C TYR A 147 -1.73 29.41 -3.32
N VAL A 148 -2.71 28.51 -3.16
CA VAL A 148 -3.25 28.12 -1.85
C VAL A 148 -2.24 27.28 -1.06
N PHE A 149 -1.58 26.31 -1.72
CA PHE A 149 -0.51 25.53 -1.09
C PHE A 149 0.73 26.37 -0.79
N LYS A 150 1.12 27.27 -1.71
CA LYS A 150 2.28 28.16 -1.52
C LYS A 150 2.09 29.08 -0.31
N LYS A 151 0.88 29.62 -0.10
CA LYS A 151 0.56 30.44 1.08
C LYS A 151 0.72 29.66 2.39
N GLY A 152 0.14 28.46 2.46
CA GLY A 152 0.27 27.60 3.65
C GLY A 152 1.72 27.19 3.95
N LEU A 153 2.53 26.97 2.92
CA LEU A 153 3.95 26.66 3.10
C LEU A 153 4.74 27.87 3.63
N HIS A 154 4.48 29.08 3.12
CA HIS A 154 5.13 30.28 3.63
C HIS A 154 4.73 30.62 5.07
N THR A 155 3.46 30.40 5.46
CA THR A 155 3.04 30.59 6.86
C THR A 155 3.73 29.60 7.78
N ASN A 156 3.81 28.33 7.37
CA ASN A 156 4.48 27.27 8.14
C ASN A 156 5.99 27.52 8.25
N LEU A 157 6.62 28.04 7.19
CA LEU A 157 8.04 28.41 7.20
C LEU A 157 8.30 29.53 8.20
N LYS A 158 7.49 30.60 8.16
CA LYS A 158 7.59 31.72 9.11
C LYS A 158 7.40 31.25 10.55
N GLU A 159 6.45 30.34 10.79
CA GLU A 159 6.23 29.77 12.12
C GLU A 159 7.43 28.93 12.59
N ALA A 160 7.96 28.05 11.74
CA ALA A 160 9.13 27.24 12.07
C ALA A 160 10.36 28.11 12.37
N GLN A 161 10.58 29.17 11.59
CA GLN A 161 11.64 30.15 11.82
C GLN A 161 11.44 30.92 13.13
N ARG A 162 10.23 31.38 13.45
CA ARG A 162 9.93 32.02 14.75
C ARG A 162 10.22 31.08 15.92
N ARG A 163 9.81 29.81 15.81
CA ARG A 163 10.07 28.80 16.84
C ARG A 163 11.57 28.55 17.03
N LEU A 164 12.33 28.51 15.93
CA LEU A 164 13.78 28.37 15.96
C LEU A 164 14.44 29.59 16.63
N GLN A 165 14.00 30.80 16.29
CA GLN A 165 14.49 32.05 16.86
C GLN A 165 14.13 32.24 18.34
N SER A 166 13.01 31.65 18.79
CA SER A 166 12.60 31.67 20.20
C SER A 166 13.33 30.64 21.07
N LEU A 167 14.18 29.79 20.50
CA LEU A 167 14.98 28.85 21.29
C LEU A 167 16.11 29.58 22.03
N PRO A 168 16.50 29.10 23.22
CA PRO A 168 17.67 29.61 23.90
C PRO A 168 18.93 29.40 23.06
N VAL A 169 19.80 30.42 23.03
CA VAL A 169 21.07 30.40 22.28
C VAL A 169 21.95 29.23 22.72
N VAL A 170 21.93 28.91 24.01
CA VAL A 170 22.67 27.79 24.59
C VAL A 170 21.73 26.57 24.71
N CYS A 171 22.03 25.52 23.95
CA CYS A 171 21.35 24.23 24.02
C CYS A 171 22.23 23.21 24.76
N GLU A 172 22.10 23.16 26.08
CA GLU A 172 22.93 22.31 26.94
C GLU A 172 22.48 20.84 26.95
N THR A 173 21.16 20.61 26.93
CA THR A 173 20.59 19.26 26.98
C THR A 173 20.50 18.61 25.60
N LEU A 174 20.58 17.28 25.55
CA LEU A 174 20.38 16.52 24.31
C LEU A 174 18.97 16.74 23.72
N ALA A 175 17.96 16.87 24.57
CA ALA A 175 16.58 17.10 24.14
C ALA A 175 16.41 18.49 23.49
N SER A 176 17.04 19.54 24.03
CA SER A 176 16.99 20.88 23.43
C SER A 176 17.76 20.95 22.12
N ARG A 177 18.89 20.24 21.99
CA ARG A 177 19.60 20.07 20.71
C ARG A 177 18.74 19.35 19.68
N ALA A 178 18.15 18.20 20.03
CA ALA A 178 17.28 17.45 19.13
C ALA A 178 16.07 18.27 18.65
N ARG A 179 15.47 19.06 19.54
CA ARG A 179 14.37 19.98 19.19
C ARG A 179 14.81 21.06 18.19
N ARG A 180 16.01 21.62 18.38
CA ARG A 180 16.60 22.59 17.45
C ARG A 180 16.85 21.94 16.08
N ASP A 181 17.51 20.78 16.06
CA ASP A 181 17.83 20.06 14.83
C ASP A 181 16.55 19.67 14.05
N GLN A 182 15.46 19.33 14.75
CA GLN A 182 14.15 19.09 14.13
C GLN A 182 13.58 20.36 13.48
N LEU A 183 13.71 21.52 14.12
CA LEU A 183 13.24 22.79 13.58
C LEU A 183 14.09 23.22 12.38
N GLU A 184 15.40 23.04 12.42
CA GLU A 184 16.30 23.30 11.29
C GLU A 184 15.98 22.40 10.08
N LYS A 185 15.81 21.09 10.30
CA LYS A 185 15.36 20.15 9.25
C LYS A 185 14.04 20.59 8.64
N ARG A 186 13.06 20.97 9.48
CA ARG A 186 11.75 21.43 9.02
C ARG A 186 11.83 22.72 8.20
N VAL A 187 12.70 23.65 8.57
CA VAL A 187 12.94 24.87 7.77
C VAL A 187 13.52 24.52 6.40
N MET A 188 14.54 23.65 6.36
CA MET A 188 15.16 23.18 5.12
C MET A 188 14.15 22.49 4.21
N ASP A 189 13.32 21.59 4.75
CA ASP A 189 12.30 20.88 3.99
C ASP A 189 11.27 21.85 3.39
N LEU A 190 10.78 22.80 4.17
CA LEU A 190 9.82 23.81 3.70
C LEU A 190 10.41 24.71 2.61
N GLN A 191 11.67 25.12 2.77
CA GLN A 191 12.39 25.87 1.74
C GLN A 191 12.53 25.06 0.45
N ARG A 192 12.90 23.78 0.57
CA ARG A 192 12.97 22.85 -0.57
C ARG A 192 11.61 22.75 -1.25
N TYR A 193 10.53 22.48 -0.54
CA TYR A 193 9.19 22.37 -1.15
C TYR A 193 8.76 23.66 -1.85
N ILE A 194 9.03 24.82 -1.26
CA ILE A 194 8.74 26.11 -1.89
C ILE A 194 9.54 26.26 -3.19
N PHE A 195 10.83 25.91 -3.17
CA PHE A 195 11.68 25.95 -4.36
C PHE A 195 11.20 25.00 -5.47
N LEU A 196 10.84 23.76 -5.10
CA LEU A 196 10.29 22.77 -6.03
C LEU A 196 8.99 23.31 -6.68
N LEU A 197 8.08 23.90 -5.90
CA LEU A 197 6.85 24.49 -6.41
C LEU A 197 7.07 25.72 -7.31
N GLN A 198 8.16 26.45 -7.10
CA GLN A 198 8.52 27.61 -7.91
C GLN A 198 9.14 27.20 -9.25
N ASN A 199 9.98 26.16 -9.27
CA ASN A 199 10.81 25.82 -10.43
C ASN A 199 10.27 24.68 -11.28
N HIS A 200 9.50 23.76 -10.72
CA HIS A 200 8.84 22.75 -11.55
C HIS A 200 7.52 23.34 -12.01
N THR A 201 7.45 23.88 -13.22
CA THR A 201 6.30 23.58 -14.06
C THR A 201 6.33 22.06 -14.21
N LEU A 202 5.32 21.35 -13.72
CA LEU A 202 5.21 19.95 -14.12
C LEU A 202 5.19 19.99 -15.64
N ALA A 203 6.13 19.30 -16.27
CA ALA A 203 6.06 18.99 -17.68
C ALA A 203 4.70 18.32 -17.88
N VAL A 204 3.69 19.12 -18.22
CA VAL A 204 2.50 18.66 -18.90
C VAL A 204 3.06 18.31 -20.27
N SER A 205 3.48 17.06 -20.39
CA SER A 205 3.66 16.41 -21.68
C SER A 205 2.29 16.45 -22.35
N GLU A 206 2.08 17.46 -23.20
CA GLU A 206 1.08 17.43 -24.25
C GLU A 206 1.46 16.39 -25.30
#